data_AF-A0A953KDZ1-F1
#
_entry.id   AF-A0A953KDZ1-F1
#
_cell.length_a   1.000
_cell.length_b   1.000
_cell.length_c   1.000
_cell.angle_alpha   90.00
_cell.angle_beta   90.00
_cell.angle_gamma   90.00
#
_symmetry.space_group_name_H-M   'P 1'
#
loop_
_entity.id
_entity.type
_entity.pdbx_description
1 polymer ?
#
loop_
_entity_poly.entity_id
_entity_poly.type
_entity_poly.pdbx_seq_one_letter_code
_entity_poly.pdbx_strand_id
1 'polypeptide(L)'
;MEVQSSDRDQNTKRRGPAAADNHAVFDDPTINQTLVEDPLFVFVRRWWRQIVLVVGAVVLGYFGQQSFKDTYQKSMRHSAEMFTTLHAQVAELGQLRSDLEIAQHERDSKAADPKATAADKETAEKKLTESKDKIAALEAKSQDLLRALNDAREPYKSLAAAFSAVLSAQHGDFGLASSKLGTLGWQAVALDSRERFFSELTAFGLAGALLDNDQELPRAQAELKALAEKGEFMAFAAARRLARSAATVEERSQAAMLLQAIQKRQPEQNDLATAELNRLTQ
;
A
#
# COMPACT_ATOMS: atom_id res chain seq x y z
N MET A 1 -32.53 83.89 22.62
CA MET A 1 -32.64 82.92 23.73
C MET A 1 -31.32 82.20 23.79
N GLU A 2 -30.54 82.16 24.84
CA GLU A 2 -30.56 82.70 26.21
C GLU A 2 -29.11 82.41 26.65
N VAL A 3 -28.33 83.43 27.00
CA VAL A 3 -28.10 83.87 28.39
C VAL A 3 -26.86 83.21 28.99
N GLN A 4 -25.88 84.09 29.28
CA GLN A 4 -25.02 84.13 30.49
C GLN A 4 -24.03 82.97 30.71
N SER A 5 -22.91 83.13 31.40
CA SER A 5 -22.35 84.20 32.22
C SER A 5 -20.90 83.83 32.51
N SER A 6 -20.05 84.86 32.60
CA SER A 6 -19.01 85.06 33.63
C SER A 6 -18.41 83.81 34.30
N ASP A 7 -17.09 83.64 34.21
CA ASP A 7 -16.27 84.19 35.29
C ASP A 7 -14.81 84.40 34.91
N ARG A 8 -14.38 85.63 35.24
CA ARG A 8 -12.99 85.97 35.52
C ARG A 8 -12.58 85.19 36.77
N ASP A 9 -11.39 84.61 36.76
CA ASP A 9 -10.43 85.05 37.77
C ASP A 9 -8.99 84.85 37.33
N GLN A 10 -8.21 85.89 37.65
CA GLN A 10 -6.79 85.99 37.39
C GLN A 10 -6.00 85.20 38.43
N ASN A 11 -4.72 85.02 38.11
CA ASN A 11 -3.58 85.00 39.03
C ASN A 11 -3.04 83.61 39.40
N THR A 12 -1.91 83.21 38.79
CA THR A 12 -0.58 83.39 39.40
C THR A 12 0.50 82.65 38.60
N LYS A 13 1.62 83.36 38.38
CA LYS A 13 3.00 82.86 38.15
C LYS A 13 3.18 81.33 38.09
N ARG A 14 3.85 80.84 37.03
CA ARG A 14 5.16 80.15 37.13
C ARG A 14 5.65 79.65 35.76
N ARG A 15 6.92 79.99 35.49
CA ARG A 15 7.97 79.17 34.86
C ARG A 15 7.54 78.21 33.73
N GLY A 16 8.02 78.48 32.51
CA GLY A 16 7.98 77.50 31.43
C GLY A 16 8.77 76.23 31.75
N PRO A 17 8.40 75.13 31.10
CA PRO A 17 9.34 74.12 30.61
C PRO A 17 9.25 74.08 29.07
N ALA A 18 10.35 74.23 28.35
CA ALA A 18 11.32 73.16 28.08
C ALA A 18 10.67 72.02 27.26
N ALA A 19 11.24 71.83 26.08
CA ALA A 19 10.81 70.91 25.04
C ALA A 19 10.54 69.50 25.57
N ALA A 20 9.47 68.89 25.04
CA ALA A 20 9.22 67.47 25.18
C ALA A 20 10.26 66.72 24.33
N ASP A 21 11.29 66.19 25.00
CA ASP A 21 12.19 65.20 24.40
C ASP A 21 11.49 63.84 24.38
N ASN A 22 11.39 63.28 23.17
CA ASN A 22 10.95 61.92 22.92
C ASN A 22 11.97 60.95 23.53
N HIS A 23 11.71 60.47 24.74
CA HIS A 23 12.48 59.37 25.32
C HIS A 23 12.21 58.07 24.55
N ALA A 24 13.14 57.68 23.67
CA ALA A 24 13.26 56.33 23.20
C ALA A 24 13.59 55.44 24.42
N VAL A 25 12.64 54.62 24.85
CA VAL A 25 12.75 53.69 26.00
C VAL A 25 13.94 52.72 25.88
N PHE A 26 14.56 52.61 24.71
CA PHE A 26 15.71 51.76 24.44
C PHE A 26 17.08 52.45 24.59
N ASP A 27 17.12 53.76 24.87
CA ASP A 27 18.37 54.53 25.04
C ASP A 27 18.71 54.84 26.52
N ASP A 28 17.99 54.25 27.48
CA ASP A 28 18.31 54.43 28.90
C ASP A 28 19.58 53.65 29.30
N PRO A 29 20.67 54.32 29.71
CA PRO A 29 21.95 53.67 30.04
C PRO A 29 21.87 52.73 31.26
N THR A 30 20.85 52.87 32.12
CA THR A 30 20.67 52.01 33.29
C THR A 30 20.08 50.63 32.94
N ILE A 31 19.27 50.56 31.89
CA ILE A 31 18.76 49.29 31.32
C ILE A 31 19.89 48.56 30.59
N ASN A 32 20.78 49.30 29.91
CA ASN A 32 21.94 48.72 29.24
C ASN A 32 23.00 48.14 30.19
N GLN A 33 23.18 48.69 31.40
CA GLN A 33 24.14 48.15 32.36
C GLN A 33 23.63 46.88 33.06
N THR A 34 22.34 46.82 33.39
CA THR A 34 21.73 45.64 34.05
C THR A 34 21.65 44.43 33.11
N LEU A 35 21.47 44.63 31.81
CA LEU A 35 21.55 43.56 30.80
C LEU A 35 22.97 43.05 30.56
N VAL A 36 24.01 43.85 30.81
CA VAL A 36 25.42 43.47 30.59
C VAL A 36 25.95 42.59 31.72
N GLU A 37 25.37 42.67 32.92
CA GLU A 37 25.78 41.88 34.09
C GLU A 37 24.96 40.60 34.30
N ASP A 38 23.90 40.37 33.51
CA ASP A 38 23.12 39.15 33.59
C ASP A 38 23.99 37.94 33.16
N PRO A 39 24.20 36.93 34.03
CA PRO A 39 25.01 35.75 33.73
C PRO A 39 24.50 34.99 32.48
N LEU A 40 23.20 35.06 32.17
CA LEU A 40 22.65 34.49 30.93
C LEU A 40 23.08 35.30 29.70
N PHE A 41 23.09 36.63 29.78
CA PHE A 41 23.46 37.48 28.64
C PHE A 41 24.95 37.37 28.32
N VAL A 42 25.82 37.30 29.34
CA VAL A 42 27.26 37.06 29.16
C VAL A 42 27.52 35.67 28.56
N PHE A 43 26.79 34.65 29.00
CA PHE A 43 26.88 33.30 28.44
C PHE A 43 26.43 33.27 26.97
N VAL A 44 25.26 33.82 26.66
CA VAL A 44 24.74 33.88 25.29
C VAL A 44 25.68 34.68 24.40
N ARG A 45 26.16 35.85 24.83
CA ARG A 45 27.11 36.67 24.07
C ARG A 45 28.43 35.95 23.81
N ARG A 46 28.95 35.20 24.78
CA ARG A 46 30.21 34.44 24.64
C ARG A 46 30.06 33.24 23.70
N TRP A 47 28.90 32.58 23.71
CA TRP A 47 28.67 31.33 22.98
C TRP A 47 27.71 31.46 21.79
N TRP A 48 27.33 32.68 21.40
CA TRP A 48 26.25 32.93 20.43
C TRP A 48 26.46 32.22 19.09
N ARG A 49 27.71 32.16 18.59
CA ARG A 49 28.04 31.46 17.34
C ARG A 49 27.79 29.95 17.43
N GLN A 50 28.07 29.34 18.58
CA GLN A 50 27.84 27.91 18.79
C GLN A 50 26.35 27.62 18.99
N ILE A 51 25.64 28.50 19.71
CA ILE A 51 24.18 28.39 19.89
C ILE A 51 23.49 28.45 18.52
N VAL A 52 23.85 29.40 17.65
CA VAL A 52 23.28 29.51 16.29
C VAL A 52 23.60 28.27 15.45
N LEU A 53 24.81 27.72 15.54
CA LEU A 53 25.17 26.48 14.82
C LEU A 53 24.33 25.28 15.30
N VAL A 54 24.18 25.10 16.61
CA VAL A 54 23.38 24.01 17.17
C VAL A 54 21.91 24.17 16.82
N VAL A 55 21.35 25.38 16.98
CA VAL A 55 19.96 25.66 16.60
C VAL A 55 19.75 25.44 15.09
N GLY A 56 20.68 25.92 14.25
CA GLY A 56 20.63 25.70 12.80
C GLY A 56 20.68 24.22 12.43
N ALA A 57 21.53 23.43 13.09
CA ALA A 57 21.61 21.98 12.88
C ALA A 57 20.34 21.25 13.32
N VAL A 58 19.75 21.64 14.45
CA VAL A 58 18.48 21.08 14.95
C VAL A 58 17.33 21.43 14.00
N VAL A 59 17.24 22.68 13.54
CA VAL A 59 16.21 23.12 12.58
C VAL A 59 16.38 22.38 11.25
N LEU A 60 17.59 22.29 10.69
CA LEU A 60 17.84 21.54 9.46
C LEU A 60 17.53 20.05 9.63
N GLY A 61 17.91 19.45 10.75
CA GLY A 61 17.61 18.05 11.08
C GLY A 61 16.10 17.82 11.19
N TYR A 62 15.37 18.71 11.86
CA TYR A 62 13.92 18.64 12.03
C TYR A 62 13.19 18.80 10.68
N PHE A 63 13.51 19.83 9.91
CA PHE A 63 12.91 20.06 8.58
C PHE A 63 13.28 18.96 7.58
N GLY A 64 14.52 18.47 7.62
CA GLY A 64 14.96 17.33 6.82
C GLY A 64 14.20 16.06 7.17
N GLN A 65 14.03 15.77 8.47
CA GLN A 65 13.28 14.61 8.92
C GLN A 65 11.79 14.73 8.59
N GLN A 66 11.19 15.91 8.74
CA GLN A 66 9.78 16.13 8.42
C GLN A 66 9.53 16.04 6.91
N SER A 67 10.35 16.68 6.10
CA SER A 67 10.28 16.61 4.64
C SER A 67 10.52 15.18 4.13
N PHE A 68 11.44 14.44 4.75
CA PHE A 68 11.66 13.03 4.45
C PHE A 68 10.45 12.18 4.81
N LYS A 69 9.85 12.36 5.99
CA LYS A 69 8.63 11.63 6.40
C LYS A 69 7.46 11.91 5.48
N ASP A 70 7.25 13.18 5.11
CA ASP A 70 6.15 13.57 4.21
C ASP A 70 6.35 13.00 2.80
N THR A 71 7.57 13.06 2.27
CA THR A 71 7.90 12.48 0.96
C THR A 71 7.77 10.96 0.98
N TYR A 72 8.22 10.33 2.07
CA TYR A 72 8.09 8.90 2.29
C TYR A 72 6.63 8.45 2.34
N GLN A 73 5.79 9.15 3.12
CA GLN A 73 4.36 8.83 3.21
C GLN A 73 3.63 9.06 1.89
N LYS A 74 3.93 10.16 1.17
CA LYS A 74 3.35 10.42 -0.15
C LYS A 74 3.72 9.35 -1.16
N SER A 75 5.00 8.99 -1.24
CA SER A 75 5.47 7.89 -2.11
C SER A 75 4.80 6.57 -1.76
N MET A 76 4.70 6.23 -0.46
CA MET A 76 4.05 5.00 -0.02
C MET A 76 2.55 4.96 -0.32
N ARG A 77 1.83 6.07 -0.17
CA ARG A 77 0.41 6.17 -0.54
C ARG A 77 0.23 5.99 -2.04
N HIS A 78 1.06 6.65 -2.84
CA HIS A 78 1.01 6.54 -4.29
C HIS A 78 1.30 5.10 -4.76
N SER A 79 2.30 4.44 -4.19
CA SER A 79 2.58 3.02 -4.48
C SER A 79 1.44 2.11 -4.00
N ALA A 80 0.79 2.42 -2.87
CA ALA A 80 -0.39 1.69 -2.41
C ALA A 80 -1.55 1.80 -3.42
N GLU A 81 -1.83 3.01 -3.92
CA GLU A 81 -2.87 3.27 -4.93
C GLU A 81 -2.57 2.57 -6.26
N MET A 82 -1.31 2.58 -6.71
CA MET A 82 -0.91 1.81 -7.88
C MET A 82 -1.10 0.31 -7.66
N PHE A 83 -0.75 -0.20 -6.49
CA PHE A 83 -0.91 -1.61 -6.15
C PHE A 83 -2.38 -2.04 -6.10
N THR A 84 -3.26 -1.24 -5.48
CA THR A 84 -4.70 -1.55 -5.46
C THR A 84 -5.30 -1.53 -6.86
N THR A 85 -4.86 -0.57 -7.70
CA THR A 85 -5.26 -0.51 -9.11
C THR A 85 -4.79 -1.74 -9.88
N LEU A 86 -3.51 -2.14 -9.72
CA LEU A 86 -2.97 -3.34 -10.34
C LEU A 86 -3.74 -4.58 -9.91
N HIS A 87 -4.02 -4.74 -8.62
CA HIS A 87 -4.80 -5.87 -8.10
C HIS A 87 -6.19 -5.94 -8.73
N ALA A 88 -6.89 -4.81 -8.85
CA ALA A 88 -8.19 -4.75 -9.51
C ALA A 88 -8.10 -5.13 -10.99
N GLN A 89 -7.09 -4.64 -11.71
CA GLN A 89 -6.88 -4.97 -13.12
C GLN A 89 -6.57 -6.45 -13.34
N VAL A 90 -5.78 -7.08 -12.46
CA VAL A 90 -5.48 -8.52 -12.54
C VAL A 90 -6.73 -9.36 -12.27
N ALA A 91 -7.59 -8.94 -11.34
CA ALA A 91 -8.87 -9.61 -11.11
C ALA A 91 -9.81 -9.47 -12.33
N GLU A 92 -9.88 -8.28 -12.91
CA GLU A 92 -10.65 -8.00 -14.13
C GLU A 92 -10.13 -8.82 -15.33
N LEU A 93 -8.80 -8.94 -15.50
CA LEU A 93 -8.20 -9.81 -16.52
C LEU A 93 -8.63 -11.26 -16.37
N GLY A 94 -8.68 -11.77 -15.13
CA GLY A 94 -9.18 -13.12 -14.86
C GLY A 94 -10.62 -13.33 -15.33
N GLN A 95 -11.49 -12.34 -15.10
CA GLN A 95 -12.87 -12.37 -15.53
C GLN A 95 -13.00 -12.26 -17.07
N LEU A 96 -12.32 -11.30 -17.70
CA LEU A 96 -12.37 -11.14 -19.16
C LEU A 96 -11.87 -12.36 -19.92
N ARG A 97 -10.88 -13.09 -19.39
CA ARG A 97 -10.39 -14.32 -20.01
C ARG A 97 -11.44 -15.43 -19.98
N SER A 98 -12.16 -15.57 -18.86
CA SER A 98 -13.31 -16.48 -18.79
C SER A 98 -14.39 -16.08 -19.80
N ASP A 99 -14.68 -14.77 -19.93
CA ASP A 99 -15.65 -14.28 -20.91
C ASP A 99 -15.18 -14.49 -22.36
N LEU A 100 -13.87 -14.39 -22.61
CA LEU A 100 -13.28 -14.68 -23.91
C LEU A 100 -13.42 -16.15 -24.29
N GLU A 101 -13.20 -17.07 -23.35
CA GLU A 101 -13.39 -18.51 -23.57
C GLU A 101 -14.86 -18.82 -23.93
N ILE A 102 -15.81 -18.20 -23.21
CA ILE A 102 -17.24 -18.30 -23.53
C ILE A 102 -17.53 -17.74 -24.93
N ALA A 103 -17.01 -16.55 -25.25
CA ALA A 103 -17.21 -15.92 -26.56
C ALA A 103 -16.58 -16.75 -27.70
N GLN A 104 -15.45 -17.43 -27.44
CA GLN A 104 -14.82 -18.33 -28.39
C GLN A 104 -15.68 -19.57 -28.64
N HIS A 105 -16.20 -20.19 -27.58
CA HIS A 105 -17.16 -21.29 -27.70
C HIS A 105 -18.45 -20.88 -28.43
N GLU A 106 -18.98 -19.68 -28.16
CA GLU A 106 -20.14 -19.14 -28.89
C GLU A 106 -19.84 -18.98 -30.38
N ARG A 107 -18.68 -18.40 -30.72
CA ARG A 107 -18.24 -18.23 -32.11
C ARG A 107 -18.11 -19.57 -32.81
N ASP A 108 -17.46 -20.56 -32.19
CA ASP A 108 -17.25 -21.87 -32.79
C ASP A 108 -18.56 -22.65 -32.95
N SER A 109 -19.47 -22.54 -31.98
CA SER A 109 -20.83 -23.07 -32.06
C SER A 109 -21.64 -22.43 -33.21
N LYS A 110 -21.59 -21.10 -33.33
CA LYS A 110 -22.26 -20.37 -34.43
C LYS A 110 -21.62 -20.62 -35.79
N ALA A 111 -20.31 -20.85 -35.84
CA ALA A 111 -19.62 -21.21 -37.08
C ALA A 111 -20.06 -22.59 -37.59
N ALA A 112 -20.22 -23.55 -36.67
CA ALA A 112 -20.64 -24.93 -36.94
C ALA A 112 -22.15 -25.10 -37.20
N ASP A 113 -23.00 -24.18 -36.74
CA ASP A 113 -24.45 -24.23 -36.97
C ASP A 113 -24.80 -23.85 -38.43
N PRO A 114 -25.35 -24.78 -39.24
CA PRO A 114 -25.78 -24.50 -40.60
C PRO A 114 -27.00 -23.57 -40.69
N LYS A 115 -27.71 -23.32 -39.58
CA LYS A 115 -28.85 -22.39 -39.51
C LYS A 115 -28.46 -20.99 -39.04
N ALA A 116 -27.23 -20.79 -38.56
CA ALA A 116 -26.77 -19.48 -38.13
C ALA A 116 -26.62 -18.52 -39.31
N THR A 117 -27.18 -17.30 -39.17
CA THR A 117 -27.10 -16.28 -40.22
C THR A 117 -25.70 -15.68 -40.31
N ALA A 118 -25.37 -15.03 -41.42
CA ALA A 118 -24.11 -14.30 -41.56
C ALA A 118 -23.95 -13.22 -40.46
N ALA A 119 -25.05 -12.55 -40.09
CA ALA A 119 -25.08 -11.55 -39.02
C ALA A 119 -24.77 -12.14 -37.63
N ASP A 120 -25.23 -13.37 -37.36
CA ASP A 120 -24.93 -14.06 -36.10
C ASP A 120 -23.43 -14.40 -35.98
N LYS A 121 -22.83 -14.85 -37.09
CA LYS A 121 -21.40 -15.19 -37.15
C LYS A 121 -20.53 -13.93 -37.01
N GLU A 122 -20.89 -12.85 -37.71
CA GLU A 122 -20.21 -11.56 -37.61
C GLU A 122 -20.30 -10.96 -36.20
N THR A 123 -21.46 -11.05 -35.55
CA THR A 123 -21.65 -10.56 -34.18
C THR A 123 -20.78 -11.32 -33.17
N ALA A 124 -20.71 -12.65 -33.31
CA ALA A 124 -19.86 -13.48 -32.45
C ALA A 124 -18.36 -13.19 -32.65
N GLU A 125 -17.94 -12.99 -33.90
CA GLU A 125 -16.55 -12.63 -34.24
C GLU A 125 -16.18 -11.23 -33.74
N LYS A 126 -17.10 -10.26 -33.85
CA LYS A 126 -16.92 -8.92 -33.31
C LYS A 126 -16.76 -8.93 -31.78
N LYS A 127 -17.63 -9.65 -31.06
CA LYS A 127 -17.51 -9.82 -29.60
C LYS A 127 -16.17 -10.44 -29.20
N LEU A 128 -15.72 -11.48 -29.91
CA LEU A 128 -14.44 -12.12 -29.65
C LEU A 128 -13.27 -11.14 -29.84
N THR A 129 -13.32 -10.34 -30.90
CA THR A 129 -12.29 -9.34 -31.21
C THR A 129 -12.27 -8.22 -30.16
N GLU A 130 -13.43 -7.69 -29.79
CA GLU A 130 -13.56 -6.68 -28.73
C GLU A 130 -13.03 -7.17 -27.38
N SER A 131 -13.30 -8.44 -27.01
CA SER A 131 -12.77 -9.02 -25.78
C SER A 131 -11.25 -9.17 -25.82
N LYS A 132 -10.67 -9.58 -26.96
CA LYS A 132 -9.22 -9.66 -27.16
C LYS A 132 -8.56 -8.29 -27.02
N ASP A 133 -9.13 -7.26 -27.65
CA ASP A 133 -8.60 -5.90 -27.59
C ASP A 133 -8.65 -5.33 -26.17
N LYS A 134 -9.73 -5.59 -25.42
CA LYS A 134 -9.84 -5.20 -24.01
C LYS A 134 -8.79 -5.88 -23.14
N ILE A 135 -8.57 -7.18 -23.32
CA ILE A 135 -7.54 -7.93 -22.60
C ILE A 135 -6.17 -7.34 -22.90
N ALA A 136 -5.82 -7.15 -24.18
CA ALA A 136 -4.53 -6.60 -24.57
C ALA A 136 -4.30 -5.19 -23.98
N ALA A 137 -5.31 -4.32 -23.99
CA ALA A 137 -5.24 -2.99 -23.41
C ALA A 137 -5.03 -3.02 -21.88
N LEU A 138 -5.70 -3.95 -21.19
CA LEU A 138 -5.62 -4.08 -19.73
C LEU A 138 -4.29 -4.73 -19.30
N GLU A 139 -3.77 -5.68 -20.08
CA GLU A 139 -2.44 -6.27 -19.90
C GLU A 139 -1.34 -5.21 -20.05
N ALA A 140 -1.40 -4.37 -21.09
CA ALA A 140 -0.45 -3.27 -21.28
C ALA A 140 -0.44 -2.32 -20.07
N LYS A 141 -1.63 -1.92 -19.59
CA LYS A 141 -1.76 -1.07 -18.38
C LYS A 141 -1.20 -1.76 -17.14
N SER A 142 -1.45 -3.05 -16.97
CA SER A 142 -0.94 -3.83 -15.83
C SER A 142 0.59 -3.92 -15.86
N GLN A 143 1.20 -4.08 -17.04
CA GLN A 143 2.65 -4.08 -17.21
C GLN A 143 3.27 -2.71 -16.89
N ASP A 144 2.63 -1.61 -17.28
CA ASP A 144 3.12 -0.26 -16.95
C ASP A 144 3.05 0.02 -15.45
N LEU A 145 1.97 -0.38 -14.79
CA LEU A 145 1.86 -0.30 -13.32
C LEU A 145 2.92 -1.15 -12.62
N LEU A 146 3.20 -2.36 -13.14
CA LEU A 146 4.24 -3.22 -12.61
C LEU A 146 5.63 -2.59 -12.72
N ARG A 147 5.96 -1.97 -13.86
CA ARG A 147 7.23 -1.24 -14.02
C ARG A 147 7.33 -0.11 -13.00
N ALA A 148 6.27 0.69 -12.85
CA ALA A 148 6.24 1.79 -11.89
C ALA A 148 6.38 1.31 -10.43
N LEU A 149 5.76 0.19 -10.07
CA LEU A 149 5.89 -0.41 -8.74
C LEU A 149 7.26 -1.08 -8.50
N ASN A 150 7.93 -1.57 -9.54
CA ASN A 150 9.27 -2.14 -9.41
C ASN A 150 10.33 -1.08 -9.08
N ASP A 151 10.08 0.17 -9.47
CA ASP A 151 10.89 1.34 -9.09
C ASP A 151 10.49 1.91 -7.71
N ALA A 152 9.44 1.39 -7.08
CA ALA A 152 9.01 1.79 -5.75
C ALA A 152 9.89 1.21 -4.64
N ARG A 153 9.68 1.70 -3.42
CA ARG A 153 10.33 1.15 -2.22
C ARG A 153 9.65 -0.15 -1.77
N GLU A 154 10.36 -0.95 -0.99
CA GLU A 154 9.76 -2.08 -0.29
C GLU A 154 8.57 -1.62 0.58
N PRO A 155 7.48 -2.40 0.66
CA PRO A 155 7.29 -3.77 0.16
C PRO A 155 6.74 -3.85 -1.28
N TYR A 156 6.50 -2.72 -1.94
CA TYR A 156 5.80 -2.71 -3.23
C TYR A 156 6.64 -3.27 -4.37
N LYS A 157 7.97 -3.13 -4.28
CA LYS A 157 8.90 -3.74 -5.22
C LYS A 157 8.85 -5.27 -5.20
N SER A 158 8.90 -5.88 -4.02
CA SER A 158 8.78 -7.35 -3.88
C SER A 158 7.41 -7.85 -4.33
N LEU A 159 6.35 -7.13 -4.00
CA LEU A 159 5.00 -7.42 -4.50
C LEU A 159 4.90 -7.30 -6.03
N ALA A 160 5.48 -6.27 -6.64
CA ALA A 160 5.50 -6.13 -8.09
C ALA A 160 6.22 -7.30 -8.77
N ALA A 161 7.36 -7.71 -8.21
CA ALA A 161 8.09 -8.88 -8.71
C ALA A 161 7.28 -10.18 -8.62
N ALA A 162 6.45 -10.33 -7.56
CA ALA A 162 5.53 -11.45 -7.41
C ALA A 162 4.42 -11.41 -8.46
N PHE A 163 3.74 -10.27 -8.61
CA PHE A 163 2.65 -10.09 -9.56
C PHE A 163 3.12 -10.24 -11.01
N SER A 164 4.32 -9.78 -11.34
CA SER A 164 4.93 -10.00 -12.65
C SER A 164 5.09 -11.50 -12.97
N ALA A 165 5.50 -12.30 -11.98
CA ALA A 165 5.63 -13.74 -12.17
C ALA A 165 4.27 -14.46 -12.20
N VAL A 166 3.29 -14.01 -11.42
CA VAL A 166 1.90 -14.50 -11.52
C VAL A 166 1.32 -14.23 -12.91
N LEU A 167 1.47 -13.00 -13.43
CA LEU A 167 1.03 -12.66 -14.79
C LEU A 167 1.77 -13.49 -15.85
N SER A 168 3.08 -13.70 -15.69
CA SER A 168 3.85 -14.55 -16.62
C SER A 168 3.33 -16.00 -16.62
N ALA A 169 3.03 -16.56 -15.45
CA ALA A 169 2.42 -17.88 -15.33
C ALA A 169 1.02 -17.93 -15.97
N GLN A 170 0.21 -16.87 -15.84
CA GLN A 170 -1.07 -16.75 -16.54
C GLN A 170 -0.91 -16.70 -18.08
N HIS A 171 0.26 -16.30 -18.60
CA HIS A 171 0.58 -16.37 -20.03
C HIS A 171 1.22 -17.71 -20.45
N GLY A 172 1.30 -18.69 -19.55
CA GLY A 172 1.91 -19.99 -19.80
C GLY A 172 3.41 -20.07 -19.51
N ASP A 173 4.05 -18.98 -19.08
CA ASP A 173 5.44 -18.99 -18.61
C ASP A 173 5.49 -19.25 -17.10
N PHE A 174 5.43 -20.53 -16.75
CA PHE A 174 5.48 -20.99 -15.35
C PHE A 174 6.90 -20.98 -14.77
N GLY A 175 7.94 -20.91 -15.62
CA GLY A 175 9.33 -21.01 -15.19
C GLY A 175 9.74 -19.89 -14.24
N LEU A 176 9.28 -18.66 -14.53
CA LEU A 176 9.56 -17.50 -13.68
C LEU A 176 8.88 -17.62 -12.29
N ALA A 177 7.63 -18.06 -12.25
CA ALA A 177 6.88 -18.24 -11.00
C ALA A 177 7.50 -19.37 -10.15
N SER A 178 7.82 -20.49 -10.79
CA SER A 178 8.48 -21.64 -10.17
C SER A 178 9.85 -21.27 -9.57
N SER A 179 10.68 -20.55 -10.34
CA SER A 179 11.98 -20.07 -9.85
C SER A 179 11.84 -19.14 -8.65
N LYS A 180 10.96 -18.14 -8.72
CA LYS A 180 10.77 -17.18 -7.61
C LYS A 180 10.26 -17.84 -6.35
N LEU A 181 9.32 -18.77 -6.48
CA LEU A 181 8.77 -19.50 -5.35
C LEU A 181 9.87 -20.26 -4.59
N GLY A 182 10.79 -20.90 -5.31
CA GLY A 182 11.93 -21.62 -4.69
C GLY A 182 12.91 -20.74 -3.93
N THR A 183 13.02 -19.46 -4.30
CA THR A 183 13.96 -18.52 -3.68
C THR A 183 13.36 -17.66 -2.58
N LEU A 184 12.04 -17.72 -2.36
CA LEU A 184 11.35 -16.77 -1.50
C LEU A 184 11.71 -16.92 -0.02
N GLY A 185 11.93 -18.16 0.44
CA GLY A 185 12.42 -18.44 1.80
C GLY A 185 11.53 -17.88 2.92
N TRP A 186 10.23 -17.68 2.71
CA TRP A 186 9.32 -17.01 3.65
C TRP A 186 9.30 -17.65 5.05
N GLN A 187 9.60 -18.93 5.15
CA GLN A 187 9.68 -19.69 6.40
C GLN A 187 10.81 -19.20 7.32
N ALA A 188 11.88 -18.64 6.76
CA ALA A 188 13.01 -18.09 7.51
C ALA A 188 12.75 -16.68 8.05
N VAL A 189 11.68 -16.02 7.58
CA VAL A 189 11.31 -14.68 8.02
C VAL A 189 10.59 -14.77 9.37
N ALA A 190 10.91 -13.85 10.30
CA ALA A 190 10.34 -13.84 11.65
C ALA A 190 8.80 -13.70 11.64
N LEU A 191 8.11 -14.52 12.45
CA LEU A 191 6.64 -14.67 12.44
C LEU A 191 5.89 -13.33 12.56
N ASP A 192 6.28 -12.47 13.50
CA ASP A 192 5.58 -11.21 13.79
C ASP A 192 6.04 -10.02 12.93
N SER A 193 6.75 -10.28 11.84
CA SER A 193 7.27 -9.21 10.99
C SER A 193 6.29 -8.85 9.85
N ARG A 194 6.29 -7.57 9.46
CA ARG A 194 5.56 -7.14 8.24
C ARG A 194 6.09 -7.83 6.99
N GLU A 195 7.39 -8.11 6.97
CA GLU A 195 8.04 -8.84 5.88
C GLU A 195 7.43 -10.23 5.71
N ARG A 196 7.16 -10.92 6.82
CA ARG A 196 6.53 -12.25 6.80
C ARG A 196 5.16 -12.24 6.12
N PHE A 197 4.34 -11.22 6.39
CA PHE A 197 3.05 -11.07 5.71
C PHE A 197 3.21 -11.00 4.18
N PHE A 198 4.13 -10.15 3.68
CA PHE A 198 4.35 -9.99 2.24
C PHE A 198 4.99 -11.21 1.59
N SER A 199 5.90 -11.88 2.28
CA SER A 199 6.50 -13.13 1.82
C SER A 199 5.47 -14.25 1.77
N GLU A 200 4.61 -14.43 2.78
CA GLU A 200 3.53 -15.41 2.73
C GLU A 200 2.51 -15.12 1.62
N LEU A 201 2.12 -13.83 1.46
CA LEU A 201 1.22 -13.41 0.38
C LEU A 201 1.82 -13.71 -0.99
N THR A 202 3.11 -13.45 -1.16
CA THR A 202 3.84 -13.74 -2.40
C THR A 202 3.90 -15.25 -2.67
N ALA A 203 4.24 -16.06 -1.66
CA ALA A 203 4.25 -17.52 -1.79
C ALA A 203 2.86 -18.04 -2.18
N PHE A 204 1.81 -17.55 -1.53
CA PHE A 204 0.42 -17.92 -1.83
C PHE A 204 0.03 -17.58 -3.28
N GLY A 205 0.37 -16.37 -3.74
CA GLY A 205 0.10 -15.93 -5.11
C GLY A 205 0.82 -16.77 -6.16
N LEU A 206 2.13 -17.00 -5.97
CA LEU A 206 2.96 -17.79 -6.89
C LEU A 206 2.52 -19.26 -6.92
N ALA A 207 2.33 -19.88 -5.76
CA ALA A 207 1.84 -21.26 -5.69
C ALA A 207 0.47 -21.37 -6.35
N GLY A 208 -0.41 -20.40 -6.13
CA GLY A 208 -1.71 -20.33 -6.78
C GLY A 208 -1.64 -20.27 -8.31
N ALA A 209 -0.68 -19.54 -8.88
CA ALA A 209 -0.48 -19.42 -10.32
C ALA A 209 0.11 -20.69 -10.96
N LEU A 210 0.73 -21.56 -10.17
CA LEU A 210 1.30 -22.82 -10.61
C LEU A 210 0.32 -24.01 -10.53
N LEU A 211 -0.85 -23.83 -9.91
CA LEU A 211 -1.82 -24.92 -9.73
C LEU A 211 -2.39 -25.46 -11.04
N ASP A 212 -2.49 -24.63 -12.06
CA ASP A 212 -3.08 -25.03 -13.35
C ASP A 212 -2.05 -25.72 -14.27
N ASN A 213 -0.83 -25.97 -13.80
CA ASN A 213 0.23 -26.64 -14.53
C ASN A 213 0.53 -28.01 -13.90
N ASP A 214 0.27 -29.10 -14.63
CA ASP A 214 0.47 -30.47 -14.15
C ASP A 214 1.90 -30.77 -13.69
N GLN A 215 2.92 -30.16 -14.31
CA GLN A 215 4.33 -30.36 -13.95
C GLN A 215 4.70 -29.66 -12.65
N GLU A 216 4.11 -28.50 -12.39
CA GLU A 216 4.37 -27.68 -11.20
C GLU A 216 3.35 -27.91 -10.08
N LEU A 217 2.26 -28.63 -10.35
CA LEU A 217 1.18 -28.92 -9.41
C LEU A 217 1.68 -29.52 -8.08
N PRO A 218 2.57 -30.54 -8.05
CA PRO A 218 3.05 -31.10 -6.78
C PRO A 218 3.79 -30.05 -5.93
N ARG A 219 4.54 -29.16 -6.59
CA ARG A 219 5.29 -28.09 -5.94
C ARG A 219 4.34 -27.01 -5.39
N ALA A 220 3.36 -26.60 -6.19
CA ALA A 220 2.33 -25.67 -5.79
C ALA A 220 1.54 -26.17 -4.58
N GLN A 221 1.12 -27.44 -4.61
CA GLN A 221 0.41 -28.08 -3.49
C GLN A 221 1.30 -28.18 -2.24
N ALA A 222 2.56 -28.56 -2.38
CA ALA A 222 3.51 -28.62 -1.25
C ALA A 222 3.69 -27.25 -0.58
N GLU A 223 3.77 -26.19 -1.38
CA GLU A 223 3.91 -24.82 -0.87
C GLU A 223 2.64 -24.34 -0.16
N LEU A 224 1.46 -24.56 -0.76
CA LEU A 224 0.19 -24.22 -0.11
C LEU A 224 -0.01 -25.02 1.18
N LYS A 225 0.43 -26.28 1.21
CA LYS A 225 0.40 -27.10 2.43
C LYS A 225 1.30 -26.49 3.51
N ALA A 226 2.53 -26.11 3.14
CA ALA A 226 3.45 -25.47 4.07
C ALA A 226 2.89 -24.15 4.61
N LEU A 227 2.24 -23.34 3.77
CA LEU A 227 1.54 -22.11 4.18
C LEU A 227 0.38 -22.40 5.13
N ALA A 228 -0.44 -23.41 4.85
CA ALA A 228 -1.52 -23.82 5.76
C ALA A 228 -0.98 -24.27 7.13
N GLU A 229 0.09 -25.06 7.14
CA GLU A 229 0.67 -25.63 8.36
C GLU A 229 1.45 -24.61 9.19
N LYS A 230 2.24 -23.73 8.55
CA LYS A 230 3.24 -22.87 9.21
C LYS A 230 3.03 -21.38 8.99
N GLY A 231 2.12 -21.00 8.09
CA GLY A 231 1.80 -19.61 7.82
C GLY A 231 1.06 -18.97 8.99
N GLU A 232 1.31 -17.70 9.20
CA GLU A 232 0.60 -16.89 10.19
C GLU A 232 -0.57 -16.14 9.53
N PHE A 233 -0.31 -15.55 8.36
CA PHE A 233 -1.24 -14.65 7.69
C PHE A 233 -2.03 -15.33 6.57
N MET A 234 -1.40 -16.27 5.87
CA MET A 234 -2.00 -16.92 4.69
C MET A 234 -2.46 -18.36 4.95
N ALA A 235 -2.43 -18.83 6.19
CA ALA A 235 -2.73 -20.23 6.51
C ALA A 235 -4.12 -20.67 6.06
N PHE A 236 -5.17 -19.93 6.44
CA PHE A 236 -6.53 -20.26 6.04
C PHE A 236 -6.77 -20.12 4.55
N ALA A 237 -6.25 -19.05 3.93
CA ALA A 237 -6.38 -18.86 2.49
C ALA A 237 -5.74 -20.03 1.72
N ALA A 238 -4.57 -20.50 2.15
CA ALA A 238 -3.90 -21.66 1.58
C ALA A 238 -4.67 -22.96 1.81
N ALA A 239 -5.13 -23.23 3.03
CA ALA A 239 -5.94 -24.40 3.35
C ALA A 239 -7.25 -24.44 2.56
N ARG A 240 -7.93 -23.31 2.44
CA ARG A 240 -9.14 -23.15 1.62
C ARG A 240 -8.85 -23.38 0.14
N ARG A 241 -7.72 -22.90 -0.37
CA ARG A 241 -7.34 -23.13 -1.77
C ARG A 241 -7.08 -24.62 -2.04
N LEU A 242 -6.37 -25.30 -1.14
CA LEU A 242 -6.18 -26.76 -1.19
C LEU A 242 -7.52 -27.52 -1.13
N ALA A 243 -8.42 -27.12 -0.24
CA ALA A 243 -9.76 -27.71 -0.13
C ALA A 243 -10.55 -27.61 -1.44
N ARG A 244 -10.39 -26.49 -2.16
CA ARG A 244 -11.09 -26.23 -3.42
C ARG A 244 -10.47 -26.93 -4.62
N SER A 245 -9.16 -27.17 -4.59
CA SER A 245 -8.45 -27.92 -5.64
C SER A 245 -8.42 -29.42 -5.40
N ALA A 246 -8.91 -29.91 -4.25
CA ALA A 246 -8.88 -31.33 -3.91
C ALA A 246 -9.80 -32.17 -4.82
N ALA A 247 -9.19 -33.07 -5.60
CA ALA A 247 -9.90 -33.97 -6.50
C ALA A 247 -10.20 -35.33 -5.84
N THR A 248 -9.32 -35.79 -4.94
CA THR A 248 -9.39 -37.10 -4.30
C THR A 248 -9.95 -37.05 -2.88
N VAL A 249 -10.39 -38.19 -2.36
CA VAL A 249 -10.90 -38.31 -0.97
C VAL A 249 -9.78 -38.02 0.02
N GLU A 250 -8.57 -38.48 -0.29
CA GLU A 250 -7.36 -38.28 0.48
C GLU A 250 -6.99 -36.79 0.58
N GLU A 251 -6.99 -36.07 -0.55
CA GLU A 251 -6.74 -34.63 -0.57
C GLU A 251 -7.80 -33.85 0.22
N ARG A 252 -9.08 -34.23 0.10
CA ARG A 252 -10.17 -33.61 0.87
C ARG A 252 -10.01 -33.84 2.37
N SER A 253 -9.66 -35.07 2.77
CA SER A 253 -9.38 -35.42 4.17
C SER A 253 -8.20 -34.61 4.71
N GLN A 254 -7.12 -34.49 3.93
CA GLN A 254 -5.96 -33.69 4.30
C GLN A 254 -6.31 -32.20 4.45
N ALA A 255 -7.06 -31.63 3.51
CA ALA A 255 -7.51 -30.24 3.59
C ALA A 255 -8.42 -30.01 4.81
N ALA A 256 -9.30 -30.96 5.14
CA ALA A 256 -10.13 -30.90 6.34
C ALA A 256 -9.29 -30.91 7.62
N MET A 257 -8.25 -31.76 7.71
CA MET A 257 -7.34 -31.76 8.86
C MET A 257 -6.61 -30.43 9.03
N LEU A 258 -6.17 -29.80 7.93
CA LEU A 258 -5.54 -28.48 7.96
C LEU A 258 -6.51 -27.41 8.46
N LEU A 259 -7.74 -27.39 7.94
CA LEU A 259 -8.77 -26.44 8.39
C LEU A 259 -9.11 -26.61 9.88
N GLN A 260 -9.20 -27.85 10.38
CA GLN A 260 -9.40 -28.12 11.81
C GLN A 260 -8.22 -27.69 12.67
N ALA A 261 -6.99 -27.88 12.20
CA ALA A 261 -5.79 -27.39 12.90
C ALA A 261 -5.78 -25.86 12.98
N ILE A 262 -6.18 -25.19 11.89
CA ILE A 262 -6.30 -23.73 11.84
C ILE A 262 -7.38 -23.22 12.80
N GLN A 263 -8.56 -23.87 12.88
CA GLN A 263 -9.59 -23.50 13.86
C GLN A 263 -9.08 -23.47 15.30
N LYS A 264 -8.18 -24.41 15.65
CA LYS A 264 -7.57 -24.47 16.99
C LYS A 264 -6.53 -23.38 17.21
N ARG A 265 -5.77 -23.02 16.16
CA ARG A 265 -4.68 -22.02 16.24
C ARG A 265 -5.20 -20.59 16.13
N GLN A 266 -6.24 -20.36 15.32
CA GLN A 266 -6.77 -19.07 14.91
C GLN A 266 -8.29 -19.03 15.13
N PRO A 267 -8.75 -18.94 16.40
CA PRO A 267 -10.16 -18.98 16.74
C PRO A 267 -10.97 -17.86 16.09
N GLU A 268 -10.35 -16.73 15.74
CA GLU A 268 -10.96 -15.61 15.03
C GLU A 268 -11.41 -15.97 13.60
N GLN A 269 -10.93 -17.08 13.02
CA GLN A 269 -11.31 -17.55 11.69
C GLN A 269 -12.26 -18.76 11.72
N ASN A 270 -12.76 -19.12 12.91
CA ASN A 270 -13.50 -20.36 13.11
C ASN A 270 -14.77 -20.47 12.26
N ASP A 271 -15.51 -19.37 12.10
CA ASP A 271 -16.73 -19.33 11.28
C ASP A 271 -16.42 -19.65 9.81
N LEU A 272 -15.34 -19.06 9.27
CA LEU A 272 -14.91 -19.28 7.89
C LEU A 272 -14.43 -20.73 7.67
N ALA A 273 -13.69 -21.27 8.63
CA ALA A 273 -13.21 -22.64 8.57
C ALA A 273 -14.35 -23.66 8.72
N THR A 274 -15.36 -23.38 9.55
CA THR A 274 -16.55 -24.24 9.70
C THR A 274 -17.34 -24.29 8.39
N ALA A 275 -17.52 -23.13 7.74
CA ALA A 275 -18.22 -23.07 6.45
C ALA A 275 -17.52 -23.92 5.38
N GLU A 276 -16.19 -23.85 5.28
CA GLU A 276 -15.45 -24.63 4.28
C GLU A 276 -15.36 -26.13 4.66
N LEU A 277 -15.28 -26.48 5.95
CA LEU A 277 -15.35 -27.87 6.43
C LEU A 277 -16.68 -28.53 6.06
N ASN A 278 -17.80 -27.84 6.29
CA ASN A 278 -19.13 -28.36 5.94
C ASN A 278 -19.23 -28.63 4.43
N ARG A 279 -18.59 -27.80 3.60
CA ARG A 279 -18.54 -27.97 2.14
C ARG A 279 -17.75 -29.21 1.73
N LEU A 280 -16.67 -29.55 2.43
CA LEU A 280 -15.85 -30.73 2.12
C LEU A 280 -16.55 -32.06 2.44
N THR A 281 -17.51 -32.03 3.38
CA THR A 281 -18.27 -33.21 3.82
C THR A 281 -19.56 -33.46 3.04
N GLN A 282 -19.98 -32.52 2.20
CA GLN A 282 -21.13 -32.65 1.29
C GLN A 282 -20.70 -33.28 -0.04
#